data_AF-A0A7J8RZA6-F1
#
_entry.id   AF-A0A7J8RZA6-F1
#
_cell.length_a   1.000
_cell.length_b   1.000
_cell.length_c   1.000
_cell.angle_alpha   90.00
_cell.angle_beta   90.00
_cell.angle_gamma   90.00
#
_symmetry.space_group_name_H-M   'P 1'
#
loop_
_entity.id
_entity.type
_entity.pdbx_description
1 polymer ?
#
loop_
_entity_poly.entity_id
_entity_poly.type
_entity_poly.pdbx_seq_one_letter_code
_entity_poly.pdbx_strand_id
1 'polypeptide(L)'
;MVKSLDYGAFMEKFSLQLSPSQHQLPLSGLTFAVKDIFDIEGYVTGFGNPDWARTHSAATSTAPAVMDLLMAGATCLGKTVMDEMAYCMYGVNKHYGTPTNPCAPDRVPGGSSSGSAVAVAAKLVDFSLGTDTGASVRVPASYCGILGFRPSLGAVSTVGVLPMSQSYDTVGWFARDPMILNRIGRVLLHLPDVDPIKPSQIIIAEDCFRLSTIPSDRTVQVLVKSIEKLFGAQCVKHAILGDHVKDKVPSLQHFMDKGKEDQVGDIPPSLAALSSAMRLLQRYEFKNYHAKWVTKVNPDFGPGISERIWDAIKATGENIDSCHSVRTELRAALTALLGVTSITFIVKVLLVKYAAGSSKQY
;
A
#
# COMPACT_ATOMS: atom_id res chain seq x y z
N MET A 1 17.57 26.64 -5.31
CA MET A 1 17.72 25.16 -5.20
C MET A 1 17.34 24.56 -6.54
N VAL A 2 18.28 23.87 -7.19
CA VAL A 2 17.99 23.09 -8.40
C VAL A 2 17.02 21.98 -7.97
N LYS A 3 15.79 21.98 -8.50
CA LYS A 3 14.89 20.83 -8.28
C LYS A 3 15.61 19.62 -8.83
N SER A 4 15.84 18.61 -7.98
CA SER A 4 16.38 17.34 -8.44
C SER A 4 15.54 16.86 -9.63
N LEU A 5 16.20 16.48 -10.74
CA LEU A 5 15.54 16.02 -11.96
C LEU A 5 14.66 14.78 -11.73
N ASP A 6 14.85 14.09 -10.59
CA ASP A 6 14.11 12.89 -10.21
C ASP A 6 13.00 13.12 -9.17
N TYR A 7 12.63 14.36 -8.86
CA TYR A 7 11.60 14.68 -7.88
C TYR A 7 11.88 14.14 -6.46
N GLY A 8 13.12 13.75 -6.15
CA GLY A 8 13.48 13.09 -4.89
C GLY A 8 12.95 11.66 -4.77
N ALA A 9 12.58 11.00 -5.87
CA ALA A 9 11.94 9.69 -5.84
C ALA A 9 12.89 8.54 -5.47
N PHE A 10 14.17 8.68 -5.77
CA PHE A 10 15.19 7.64 -5.60
C PHE A 10 16.07 7.95 -4.39
N MET A 11 16.38 6.92 -3.60
CA MET A 11 17.45 6.99 -2.59
C MET A 11 18.76 6.38 -3.12
N GLU A 12 18.67 5.43 -4.05
CA GLU A 12 19.83 4.82 -4.70
C GLU A 12 19.47 4.50 -6.15
N LYS A 13 20.34 4.86 -7.09
CA LYS A 13 20.16 4.60 -8.53
C LYS A 13 21.22 3.62 -9.01
N PHE A 14 20.77 2.64 -9.77
CA PHE A 14 21.62 1.66 -10.46
C PHE A 14 20.86 1.15 -11.68
N SER A 15 21.52 0.47 -12.61
CA SER A 15 20.85 -0.21 -13.72
C SER A 15 21.08 -1.71 -13.58
N LEU A 16 20.02 -2.45 -13.28
CA LEU A 16 20.05 -3.90 -13.15
C LEU A 16 19.13 -4.51 -14.20
N GLN A 17 19.72 -5.33 -15.07
CA GLN A 17 19.03 -6.09 -16.11
C GLN A 17 19.75 -7.42 -16.27
N LEU A 18 19.00 -8.49 -16.56
CA LEU A 18 19.60 -9.76 -16.96
C LEU A 18 20.04 -9.71 -18.43
N SER A 19 20.94 -10.62 -18.81
CA SER A 19 21.42 -10.72 -20.19
C SER A 19 20.26 -10.78 -21.18
N PRO A 20 20.34 -10.07 -22.32
CA PRO A 20 19.27 -10.05 -23.31
C PRO A 20 18.88 -11.45 -23.76
N SER A 21 17.58 -11.74 -23.76
CA SER A 21 17.03 -12.96 -24.37
C SER A 21 16.98 -12.80 -25.89
N GLN A 22 17.15 -13.91 -26.62
CA GLN A 22 16.88 -13.96 -28.06
C GLN A 22 15.37 -13.90 -28.37
N HIS A 23 14.52 -14.18 -27.39
CA HIS A 23 13.07 -14.10 -27.51
C HIS A 23 12.53 -12.81 -26.90
N GLN A 24 11.46 -12.27 -27.49
CA GLN A 24 10.76 -11.11 -26.95
C GLN A 24 10.07 -11.50 -25.63
N LEU A 25 10.49 -10.88 -24.52
CA LEU A 25 9.91 -11.13 -23.20
C LEU A 25 8.77 -10.14 -22.91
N PRO A 26 7.83 -10.47 -21.99
CA PRO A 26 6.61 -9.68 -21.80
C PRO A 26 6.83 -8.22 -21.38
N LEU A 27 7.95 -7.93 -20.71
CA LEU A 27 8.31 -6.60 -20.21
C LEU A 27 9.59 -6.05 -20.88
N SER A 28 10.04 -6.64 -22.00
CA SER A 28 11.21 -6.16 -22.73
C SER A 28 11.10 -4.66 -23.06
N GLY A 29 12.15 -3.92 -22.72
CA GLY A 29 12.26 -2.48 -22.98
C GLY A 29 11.52 -1.59 -21.96
N LEU A 30 10.85 -2.17 -20.97
CA LEU A 30 10.26 -1.41 -19.87
C LEU A 30 11.25 -1.25 -18.71
N THR A 31 11.15 -0.10 -18.05
CA THR A 31 11.95 0.26 -16.88
C THR A 31 11.11 0.26 -15.61
N PHE A 32 11.72 -0.13 -14.49
CA PHE A 32 11.05 -0.08 -13.20
C PHE A 32 11.95 0.33 -12.06
N ALA A 33 11.34 0.70 -10.93
CA ALA A 33 12.04 0.93 -9.68
C ALA A 33 11.38 0.12 -8.55
N VAL A 34 12.12 -0.13 -7.48
CA VAL A 34 11.60 -0.87 -6.32
C VAL A 34 11.61 0.01 -5.08
N LYS A 35 10.65 -0.19 -4.18
CA LYS A 35 10.69 0.39 -2.84
C LYS A 35 11.92 -0.13 -2.06
N ASP A 36 12.52 0.68 -1.19
CA ASP A 36 13.64 0.28 -0.33
C ASP A 36 13.27 -0.69 0.82
N ILE A 37 12.52 -1.73 0.46
CA ILE A 37 12.09 -2.83 1.32
C ILE A 37 12.31 -4.18 0.63
N PHE A 38 12.61 -4.16 -0.66
CA PHE A 38 12.90 -5.34 -1.47
C PHE A 38 14.41 -5.59 -1.53
N ASP A 39 14.79 -6.81 -1.22
CA ASP A 39 16.15 -7.30 -1.36
C ASP A 39 16.56 -7.38 -2.83
N ILE A 40 17.78 -6.91 -3.09
CA ILE A 40 18.48 -7.03 -4.37
C ILE A 40 19.87 -7.50 -4.03
N GLU A 41 20.30 -8.60 -4.66
CA GLU A 41 21.60 -9.21 -4.41
C GLU A 41 22.74 -8.18 -4.53
N GLY A 42 23.61 -8.14 -3.52
CA GLY A 42 24.73 -7.21 -3.46
C GLY A 42 24.40 -5.80 -2.95
N TYR A 43 23.13 -5.48 -2.73
CA TYR A 43 22.69 -4.19 -2.16
C TYR A 43 22.16 -4.36 -0.74
N VAL A 44 22.38 -3.36 0.10
CA VAL A 44 21.73 -3.29 1.42
C VAL A 44 20.30 -2.79 1.24
N THR A 45 19.33 -3.48 1.86
CA THR A 45 17.94 -2.99 1.94
C THR A 45 17.82 -2.10 3.17
N GLY A 46 17.56 -0.80 2.94
CA GLY A 46 17.66 0.23 3.98
C GLY A 46 16.41 0.41 4.83
N PHE A 47 15.27 -0.16 4.43
CA PHE A 47 13.99 0.00 5.12
C PHE A 47 13.57 1.46 5.37
N GLY A 48 14.06 2.37 4.52
CA GLY A 48 13.86 3.81 4.68
C GLY A 48 14.56 4.43 5.89
N ASN A 49 15.51 3.75 6.56
CA ASN A 49 16.23 4.32 7.70
C ASN A 49 17.75 3.98 7.66
N PRO A 50 18.66 4.97 7.78
CA PRO A 50 20.10 4.73 7.65
C PRO A 50 20.70 3.87 8.77
N ASP A 51 20.13 3.87 9.98
CA ASP A 51 20.61 2.99 11.06
C ASP A 51 20.28 1.52 10.77
N TRP A 52 19.17 1.26 10.08
CA TRP A 52 18.86 -0.08 9.59
C TRP A 52 19.91 -0.52 8.58
N ALA A 53 20.17 0.29 7.55
CA ALA A 53 21.19 0.01 6.55
C ALA A 53 22.58 -0.20 7.17
N ARG A 54 22.97 0.63 8.14
CA ARG A 54 24.27 0.53 8.83
C ARG A 54 24.46 -0.77 9.60
N THR A 55 23.38 -1.39 10.05
CA THR A 55 23.41 -2.57 10.93
C THR A 55 23.09 -3.89 10.22
N HIS A 56 22.78 -3.85 8.92
CA HIS A 56 22.47 -5.01 8.09
C HIS A 56 23.46 -5.12 6.93
N SER A 57 23.78 -6.35 6.55
CA SER A 57 24.63 -6.62 5.38
C SER A 57 23.85 -6.50 4.09
N ALA A 58 24.57 -6.44 2.97
CA ALA A 58 23.97 -6.60 1.65
C ALA A 58 23.20 -7.93 1.55
N ALA A 59 22.10 -7.92 0.79
CA ALA A 59 21.32 -9.12 0.55
C ALA A 59 22.13 -10.13 -0.28
N THR A 60 21.99 -11.41 0.07
CA THR A 60 22.65 -12.53 -0.62
C THR A 60 21.82 -13.06 -1.80
N SER A 61 20.60 -12.55 -1.98
CA SER A 61 19.72 -12.91 -3.09
C SER A 61 18.75 -11.78 -3.39
N THR A 62 18.25 -11.75 -4.62
CA THR A 62 17.22 -10.80 -5.05
C THR A 62 15.84 -11.37 -4.72
N ALA A 63 14.93 -10.53 -4.20
CA ALA A 63 13.56 -10.93 -3.87
C ALA A 63 12.85 -11.52 -5.11
N PRO A 64 12.09 -12.63 -5.00
CA PRO A 64 11.46 -13.28 -6.15
C PRO A 64 10.59 -12.33 -6.98
N ALA A 65 9.82 -11.45 -6.34
CA ALA A 65 9.00 -10.46 -7.05
C ALA A 65 9.83 -9.48 -7.91
N VAL A 66 11.07 -9.18 -7.52
CA VAL A 66 12.00 -8.36 -8.33
C VAL A 66 12.61 -9.22 -9.43
N MET A 67 13.03 -10.44 -9.10
CA MET A 67 13.63 -11.38 -10.05
C MET A 67 12.67 -11.75 -11.19
N ASP A 68 11.38 -11.98 -10.91
CA ASP A 68 10.37 -12.30 -11.93
C ASP A 68 10.25 -11.21 -12.99
N LEU A 69 10.36 -9.94 -12.60
CA LEU A 69 10.31 -8.80 -13.52
C LEU A 69 11.59 -8.68 -14.36
N LEU A 70 12.74 -8.93 -13.74
CA LEU A 70 14.03 -8.98 -14.44
C LEU A 70 14.05 -10.13 -15.47
N MET A 71 13.56 -11.31 -15.08
CA MET A 71 13.41 -12.48 -15.96
C MET A 71 12.38 -12.24 -17.07
N ALA A 72 11.39 -11.38 -16.85
CA ALA A 72 10.46 -10.93 -17.87
C ALA A 72 11.02 -9.82 -18.78
N GLY A 73 12.29 -9.44 -18.62
CA GLY A 73 13.02 -8.55 -19.52
C GLY A 73 12.96 -7.06 -19.17
N ALA A 74 12.46 -6.70 -17.99
CA ALA A 74 12.46 -5.32 -17.51
C ALA A 74 13.82 -4.93 -16.91
N THR A 75 14.10 -3.62 -16.88
CA THR A 75 15.33 -3.05 -16.31
C THR A 75 15.01 -2.29 -15.02
N CYS A 76 15.62 -2.67 -13.90
CA CYS A 76 15.47 -1.96 -12.62
C CYS A 76 16.44 -0.77 -12.56
N LEU A 77 15.92 0.42 -12.28
CA LEU A 77 16.66 1.69 -12.25
C LEU A 77 17.02 2.20 -10.85
N GLY A 78 16.68 1.45 -9.80
CA GLY A 78 17.08 1.80 -8.44
C GLY A 78 16.07 1.49 -7.35
N LYS A 79 16.46 1.87 -6.13
CA LYS A 79 15.64 1.84 -4.92
C LYS A 79 15.03 3.22 -4.64
N THR A 80 13.76 3.22 -4.30
CA THR A 80 12.96 4.42 -4.11
C THR A 80 12.74 4.74 -2.64
N VAL A 81 12.61 6.04 -2.37
CA VAL A 81 12.31 6.56 -1.03
C VAL A 81 11.00 5.98 -0.51
N MET A 82 10.94 5.72 0.79
CA MET A 82 9.76 5.24 1.49
C MET A 82 9.62 5.88 2.87
N ASP A 83 8.44 5.79 3.47
CA ASP A 83 8.31 6.08 4.91
C ASP A 83 9.17 5.07 5.70
N GLU A 84 9.81 5.56 6.77
CA GLU A 84 10.65 4.77 7.67
C GLU A 84 9.92 3.51 8.15
N MET A 85 10.57 2.36 7.99
CA MET A 85 10.07 1.04 8.38
C MET A 85 8.68 0.69 7.84
N ALA A 86 8.28 1.34 6.74
CA ALA A 86 6.94 1.30 6.16
C ALA A 86 5.80 1.70 7.13
N TYR A 87 6.11 2.32 8.28
CA TYR A 87 5.17 2.54 9.39
C TYR A 87 4.46 3.91 9.31
N CYS A 88 4.15 4.36 8.11
CA CYS A 88 3.37 5.56 7.86
C CYS A 88 2.69 5.51 6.49
N MET A 89 1.91 6.54 6.21
CA MET A 89 1.14 6.67 4.98
C MET A 89 1.23 8.07 4.35
N TYR A 90 2.13 8.93 4.85
CA TYR A 90 2.29 10.30 4.35
C TYR A 90 3.33 10.40 3.23
N GLY A 91 4.35 9.54 3.23
CA GLY A 91 5.43 9.58 2.24
C GLY A 91 6.56 10.55 2.60
N VAL A 92 6.70 10.88 3.89
CA VAL A 92 7.69 11.79 4.45
C VAL A 92 8.81 10.98 5.10
N ASN A 93 10.06 11.31 4.76
CA ASN A 93 11.23 10.68 5.35
C ASN A 93 12.22 11.74 5.81
N LYS A 94 12.63 11.70 7.08
CA LYS A 94 13.59 12.66 7.66
C LYS A 94 14.98 12.56 7.02
N HIS A 95 15.40 11.36 6.66
CA HIS A 95 16.77 11.04 6.24
C HIS A 95 16.97 11.24 4.74
N TYR A 96 15.98 10.86 3.94
CA TYR A 96 16.05 10.89 2.47
C TYR A 96 15.20 12.00 1.84
N GLY A 97 14.46 12.76 2.64
CA GLY A 97 13.56 13.81 2.18
C GLY A 97 12.18 13.29 1.75
N THR A 98 11.31 14.22 1.33
CA THR A 98 9.96 13.91 0.84
C THR A 98 9.93 14.01 -0.68
N PRO A 99 9.61 12.93 -1.42
CA PRO A 99 9.43 13.00 -2.88
C PRO A 99 8.36 14.03 -3.26
N THR A 100 8.63 14.86 -4.25
CA THR A 100 7.69 15.89 -4.72
C THR A 100 6.60 15.27 -5.57
N ASN A 101 5.33 15.38 -5.16
CA ASN A 101 4.19 14.90 -5.93
C ASN A 101 4.03 15.70 -7.24
N PRO A 102 4.15 15.09 -8.43
CA PRO A 102 4.06 15.82 -9.70
C PRO A 102 2.68 16.42 -9.97
N CYS A 103 1.61 15.84 -9.41
CA CYS A 103 0.24 16.30 -9.59
C CYS A 103 -0.17 17.39 -8.59
N ALA A 104 0.55 17.51 -7.46
CA ALA A 104 0.30 18.49 -6.42
C ALA A 104 1.61 18.80 -5.65
N PRO A 105 2.53 19.62 -6.21
CA PRO A 105 3.88 19.79 -5.66
C PRO A 105 3.95 20.37 -4.25
N ASP A 106 2.89 21.03 -3.77
CA ASP A 106 2.73 21.57 -2.42
C ASP A 106 2.20 20.54 -1.42
N ARG A 107 1.92 19.31 -1.86
CA ARG A 107 1.29 18.25 -1.06
C ARG A 107 2.19 17.03 -0.96
N VAL A 108 2.00 16.27 0.12
CA VAL A 108 2.69 14.99 0.28
C VAL A 108 2.28 13.99 -0.81
N PRO A 109 3.19 13.11 -1.26
CA PRO A 109 2.90 12.10 -2.29
C PRO A 109 2.07 10.91 -1.77
N GLY A 110 1.90 10.80 -0.45
CA GLY A 110 1.36 9.61 0.20
C GLY A 110 2.43 8.54 0.37
N GLY A 111 2.18 7.56 1.23
CA GLY A 111 3.14 6.52 1.58
C GLY A 111 2.49 5.21 2.00
N SER A 112 3.27 4.20 2.40
CA SER A 112 4.73 4.26 2.55
C SER A 112 5.55 4.09 1.28
N SER A 113 4.95 3.79 0.12
CA SER A 113 5.68 3.63 -1.16
C SER A 113 5.74 4.96 -1.94
N SER A 114 6.24 6.02 -1.30
CA SER A 114 6.20 7.40 -1.82
C SER A 114 7.04 7.58 -3.08
N GLY A 115 8.31 7.18 -3.03
CA GLY A 115 9.22 7.26 -4.16
C GLY A 115 8.77 6.37 -5.31
N SER A 116 8.27 5.16 -5.04
CA SER A 116 7.68 4.27 -6.05
C SER A 116 6.58 4.96 -6.87
N ALA A 117 5.66 5.64 -6.19
CA ALA A 117 4.56 6.33 -6.86
C ALA A 117 5.03 7.59 -7.59
N VAL A 118 5.91 8.40 -6.98
CA VAL A 118 6.44 9.60 -7.63
C VAL A 118 7.28 9.24 -8.86
N ALA A 119 8.10 8.20 -8.82
CA ALA A 119 8.90 7.75 -9.96
C ALA A 119 8.01 7.42 -11.18
N VAL A 120 6.88 6.75 -10.95
CA VAL A 120 5.90 6.45 -12.00
C VAL A 120 5.13 7.70 -12.40
N ALA A 121 4.65 8.52 -11.49
CA ALA A 121 3.90 9.73 -11.83
C ALA A 121 4.75 10.75 -12.62
N ALA A 122 6.03 10.89 -12.27
CA ALA A 122 6.98 11.79 -12.92
C ALA A 122 7.57 11.23 -14.22
N LYS A 123 7.18 10.01 -14.63
CA LYS A 123 7.69 9.34 -15.84
C LYS A 123 9.19 9.06 -15.82
N LEU A 124 9.74 8.81 -14.64
CA LEU A 124 11.14 8.40 -14.46
C LEU A 124 11.32 6.90 -14.74
N VAL A 125 10.24 6.12 -14.57
CA VAL A 125 10.13 4.70 -14.91
C VAL A 125 8.74 4.41 -15.49
N ASP A 126 8.60 3.28 -16.17
CA ASP A 126 7.32 2.82 -16.73
C ASP A 126 6.39 2.27 -15.63
N PHE A 127 6.98 1.58 -14.65
CA PHE A 127 6.26 1.03 -13.50
C PHE A 127 7.14 0.94 -12.25
N SER A 128 6.57 0.56 -11.10
CA SER A 128 7.36 0.35 -9.88
C SER A 128 6.72 -0.64 -8.93
N LEU A 129 7.53 -1.22 -8.04
CA LEU A 129 7.08 -2.07 -6.94
C LEU A 129 6.96 -1.30 -5.63
N GLY A 130 5.98 -1.69 -4.83
CA GLY A 130 5.77 -1.24 -3.45
C GLY A 130 5.15 -2.33 -2.60
N THR A 131 4.82 -2.00 -1.35
CA THR A 131 4.12 -2.88 -0.42
C THR A 131 2.89 -2.19 0.15
N ASP A 132 1.83 -2.93 0.44
CA ASP A 132 0.54 -2.42 0.94
C ASP A 132 0.08 -3.19 2.18
N THR A 133 0.50 -2.71 3.36
CA THR A 133 0.02 -3.21 4.65
C THR A 133 -1.32 -2.57 5.01
N GLY A 134 -1.33 -1.25 5.22
CA GLY A 134 -2.53 -0.45 5.52
C GLY A 134 -3.19 0.13 4.26
N ALA A 135 -2.42 0.82 3.42
CA ALA A 135 -2.79 1.17 2.04
C ALA A 135 -1.57 1.67 1.25
N SER A 136 -0.38 1.15 1.54
CA SER A 136 0.89 1.77 1.14
C SER A 136 1.24 1.67 -0.35
N VAL A 137 0.45 0.96 -1.15
CA VAL A 137 0.44 1.09 -2.63
C VAL A 137 -0.74 1.95 -3.05
N ARG A 138 -1.89 1.65 -2.47
CA ARG A 138 -3.15 2.27 -2.83
C ARG A 138 -3.10 3.79 -2.59
N VAL A 139 -2.85 4.29 -1.39
CA VAL A 139 -2.86 5.73 -1.06
C VAL A 139 -1.93 6.56 -1.95
N PRO A 140 -0.63 6.25 -2.08
CA PRO A 140 0.24 7.06 -2.92
C PRO A 140 -0.15 7.04 -4.41
N ALA A 141 -0.72 5.93 -4.92
CA ALA A 141 -1.26 5.90 -6.28
C ALA A 141 -2.39 6.93 -6.46
N SER A 142 -3.30 7.01 -5.48
CA SER A 142 -4.41 7.96 -5.50
C SER A 142 -3.92 9.42 -5.42
N TYR A 143 -2.90 9.69 -4.59
CA TYR A 143 -2.39 11.05 -4.40
C TYR A 143 -1.58 11.53 -5.60
N CYS A 144 -0.83 10.62 -6.23
CA CYS A 144 0.00 10.93 -7.39
C CYS A 144 -0.73 10.75 -8.74
N GLY A 145 -2.04 10.46 -8.73
CA GLY A 145 -2.86 10.37 -9.95
C GLY A 145 -2.50 9.21 -10.89
N ILE A 146 -2.07 8.08 -10.34
CA ILE A 146 -1.64 6.89 -11.10
C ILE A 146 -2.41 5.63 -10.65
N LEU A 147 -2.23 4.53 -11.38
CA LEU A 147 -2.81 3.24 -11.02
C LEU A 147 -1.92 2.56 -9.98
N GLY A 148 -2.53 1.94 -8.98
CA GLY A 148 -1.85 1.13 -7.97
C GLY A 148 -2.66 -0.12 -7.67
N PHE A 149 -2.06 -1.28 -7.85
CA PHE A 149 -2.70 -2.57 -7.65
C PHE A 149 -2.13 -3.29 -6.45
N ARG A 150 -3.02 -3.69 -5.53
CA ARG A 150 -2.73 -4.60 -4.43
C ARG A 150 -3.43 -5.93 -4.75
N PRO A 151 -2.69 -7.01 -5.05
CA PRO A 151 -3.29 -8.34 -5.26
C PRO A 151 -3.88 -8.92 -3.98
N SER A 152 -4.51 -10.08 -4.09
CA SER A 152 -4.90 -10.88 -2.93
C SER A 152 -3.68 -11.19 -2.04
N LEU A 153 -3.88 -11.20 -0.72
CA LEU A 153 -2.82 -11.53 0.24
C LEU A 153 -2.21 -12.90 -0.09
N GLY A 154 -0.88 -12.94 -0.19
CA GLY A 154 -0.11 -14.14 -0.50
C GLY A 154 -0.06 -14.54 -1.98
N ALA A 155 -0.70 -13.78 -2.88
CA ALA A 155 -0.69 -14.09 -4.32
C ALA A 155 0.67 -13.79 -5.00
N VAL A 156 1.47 -12.91 -4.41
CA VAL A 156 2.86 -12.64 -4.80
C VAL A 156 3.74 -12.90 -3.59
N SER A 157 4.88 -13.56 -3.81
CA SER A 157 5.82 -13.90 -2.74
C SER A 157 6.35 -12.65 -2.04
N THR A 158 6.40 -12.68 -0.71
CA THR A 158 7.02 -11.65 0.14
C THR A 158 8.41 -12.08 0.63
N VAL A 159 8.99 -13.16 0.09
CA VAL A 159 10.38 -13.54 0.39
C VAL A 159 11.32 -12.42 -0.09
N GLY A 160 12.32 -12.08 0.72
CA GLY A 160 13.20 -10.94 0.43
C GLY A 160 12.52 -9.58 0.53
N VAL A 161 11.37 -9.49 1.21
CA VAL A 161 10.68 -8.23 1.52
C VAL A 161 10.68 -8.07 3.03
N LEU A 162 11.27 -6.97 3.53
CA LEU A 162 11.29 -6.73 4.97
C LEU A 162 9.86 -6.57 5.51
N PRO A 163 9.50 -7.27 6.59
CA PRO A 163 8.12 -7.28 7.05
C PRO A 163 7.79 -6.03 7.87
N MET A 164 6.57 -5.55 7.74
CA MET A 164 5.96 -4.56 8.62
C MET A 164 4.88 -5.22 9.50
N SER A 165 3.97 -5.98 8.89
CA SER A 165 2.95 -6.80 9.56
C SER A 165 2.51 -7.89 8.59
N GLN A 166 3.01 -9.11 8.81
CA GLN A 166 2.89 -10.25 7.88
C GLN A 166 1.45 -10.63 7.59
N SER A 167 0.53 -10.38 8.52
CA SER A 167 -0.89 -10.64 8.29
C SER A 167 -1.52 -9.74 7.23
N TYR A 168 -0.86 -8.66 6.84
CA TYR A 168 -1.37 -7.67 5.89
C TYR A 168 -0.41 -7.33 4.76
N ASP A 169 0.90 -7.54 4.95
CA ASP A 169 1.93 -7.20 3.97
C ASP A 169 1.66 -7.87 2.62
N THR A 170 1.50 -7.05 1.59
CA THR A 170 1.21 -7.49 0.23
C THR A 170 2.10 -6.73 -0.73
N VAL A 171 2.86 -7.44 -1.58
CA VAL A 171 3.57 -6.81 -2.71
C VAL A 171 2.54 -6.27 -3.69
N GLY A 172 2.70 -5.02 -4.10
CA GLY A 172 1.86 -4.39 -5.12
C GLY A 172 2.68 -3.54 -6.06
N TRP A 173 2.04 -3.01 -7.09
CA TRP A 173 2.73 -2.30 -8.16
C TRP A 173 1.95 -1.09 -8.67
N PHE A 174 2.68 -0.20 -9.33
CA PHE A 174 2.18 1.05 -9.88
C PHE A 174 2.44 1.13 -11.37
N ALA A 175 1.51 1.73 -12.11
CA ALA A 175 1.72 2.09 -13.51
C ALA A 175 0.83 3.30 -13.87
N ARG A 176 1.14 3.98 -14.98
CA ARG A 176 0.23 4.98 -15.57
C ARG A 176 -0.72 4.37 -16.60
N ASP A 177 -0.29 3.28 -17.22
CA ASP A 177 -1.02 2.58 -18.28
C ASP A 177 -1.65 1.29 -17.73
N PRO A 178 -2.97 1.08 -17.87
CA PRO A 178 -3.63 -0.15 -17.44
C PRO A 178 -3.10 -1.41 -18.13
N MET A 179 -2.59 -1.30 -19.36
CA MET A 179 -1.99 -2.43 -20.09
C MET A 179 -0.65 -2.83 -19.47
N ILE A 180 0.19 -1.86 -19.09
CA ILE A 180 1.43 -2.14 -18.34
C ILE A 180 1.09 -2.73 -16.97
N LEU A 181 0.11 -2.16 -16.26
CA LEU A 181 -0.36 -2.67 -14.97
C LEU A 181 -0.79 -4.15 -15.06
N ASN A 182 -1.52 -4.50 -16.13
CA ASN A 182 -1.98 -5.87 -16.37
C ASN A 182 -0.81 -6.82 -16.73
N ARG A 183 0.13 -6.41 -17.60
CA ARG A 183 1.31 -7.22 -17.96
C ARG A 183 2.16 -7.57 -16.74
N ILE A 184 2.39 -6.61 -15.84
CA ILE A 184 3.08 -6.86 -14.55
C ILE A 184 2.31 -7.89 -13.74
N GLY A 185 0.98 -7.76 -13.67
CA GLY A 185 0.12 -8.73 -12.99
C GLY A 185 0.22 -10.13 -13.56
N ARG A 186 0.25 -10.30 -14.89
CA ARG A 186 0.45 -11.62 -15.53
C ARG A 186 1.76 -12.26 -15.11
N VAL A 187 2.85 -11.48 -15.08
CA VAL A 187 4.18 -11.94 -14.68
C VAL A 187 4.19 -12.34 -13.20
N LEU A 188 3.82 -11.44 -12.30
CA LEU A 188 3.95 -11.64 -10.85
C LEU A 188 2.94 -12.64 -10.27
N LEU A 189 1.77 -12.78 -10.89
CA LEU A 189 0.75 -13.73 -10.46
C LEU A 189 0.85 -15.07 -11.23
N HIS A 190 1.81 -15.18 -12.16
CA HIS A 190 1.98 -16.32 -13.06
C HIS A 190 0.68 -16.74 -13.74
N LEU A 191 -0.12 -15.76 -14.17
CA LEU A 191 -1.43 -16.00 -14.76
C LEU A 191 -1.34 -16.15 -16.28
N PRO A 192 -2.10 -17.09 -16.88
CA PRO A 192 -2.24 -17.15 -18.33
C PRO A 192 -2.98 -15.92 -18.84
N ASP A 193 -2.90 -15.63 -20.13
CA ASP A 193 -3.79 -14.67 -20.76
C ASP A 193 -5.22 -15.23 -20.78
N VAL A 194 -6.14 -14.46 -20.19
CA VAL A 194 -7.57 -14.77 -20.16
C VAL A 194 -8.37 -13.53 -20.50
N ASP A 195 -9.54 -13.75 -21.11
CA ASP A 195 -10.47 -12.69 -21.43
C ASP A 195 -10.96 -11.95 -20.17
N PRO A 196 -11.19 -10.63 -20.26
CA PRO A 196 -11.77 -9.87 -19.17
C PRO A 196 -13.15 -10.43 -18.75
N ILE A 197 -13.28 -10.78 -17.47
CA ILE A 197 -14.56 -11.20 -16.90
C ILE A 197 -15.40 -9.96 -16.61
N LYS A 198 -16.63 -9.93 -17.12
CA LYS A 198 -17.58 -8.86 -16.78
C LYS A 198 -18.17 -9.13 -15.39
N PRO A 199 -18.14 -8.14 -14.48
CA PRO A 199 -18.75 -8.30 -13.17
C PRO A 199 -20.27 -8.45 -13.31
N SER A 200 -20.85 -9.37 -12.52
CA SER A 200 -22.31 -9.51 -12.44
C SER A 200 -22.94 -8.43 -11.56
N GLN A 201 -22.18 -7.97 -10.57
CA GLN A 201 -22.61 -6.99 -9.59
C GLN A 201 -21.45 -6.08 -9.17
N ILE A 202 -21.77 -4.82 -8.95
CA ILE A 202 -20.85 -3.80 -8.46
C ILE A 202 -21.50 -3.13 -7.25
N ILE A 203 -20.88 -3.29 -6.08
CA ILE A 203 -21.37 -2.78 -4.80
C ILE A 203 -20.70 -1.45 -4.48
N ILE A 204 -21.49 -0.41 -4.25
CA ILE A 204 -21.05 0.89 -3.75
C ILE A 204 -21.22 0.91 -2.23
N ALA A 205 -20.12 1.00 -1.48
CA ALA A 205 -20.16 1.13 -0.02
C ALA A 205 -20.43 2.60 0.37
N GLU A 206 -21.69 2.97 0.53
CA GLU A 206 -22.10 4.38 0.66
C GLU A 206 -21.49 5.07 1.87
N ASP A 207 -21.46 4.38 3.00
CA ASP A 207 -20.90 4.88 4.26
C ASP A 207 -19.42 5.21 4.13
N CYS A 208 -18.67 4.42 3.35
CA CYS A 208 -17.28 4.76 3.01
C CYS A 208 -17.20 6.03 2.17
N PHE A 209 -18.10 6.23 1.19
CA PHE A 209 -18.15 7.48 0.40
C PHE A 209 -18.54 8.70 1.25
N ARG A 210 -19.39 8.52 2.27
CA ARG A 210 -19.79 9.60 3.21
C ARG A 210 -18.62 10.12 4.05
N LEU A 211 -17.55 9.33 4.23
CA LEU A 211 -16.33 9.79 4.93
C LEU A 211 -15.52 10.81 4.11
N SER A 212 -15.76 10.90 2.81
CA SER A 212 -15.09 11.87 1.94
C SER A 212 -15.72 13.25 2.10
N THR A 213 -14.89 14.28 2.27
CA THR A 213 -15.36 15.68 2.20
C THR A 213 -15.60 16.15 0.76
N ILE A 214 -15.29 15.32 -0.24
CA ILE A 214 -15.52 15.64 -1.65
C ILE A 214 -16.99 15.38 -1.96
N PRO A 215 -17.72 16.36 -2.55
CA PRO A 215 -19.11 16.21 -2.94
C PRO A 215 -19.40 14.93 -3.76
N SER A 216 -20.59 14.37 -3.56
CA SER A 216 -21.04 13.11 -4.17
C SER A 216 -21.13 13.18 -5.70
N ASP A 217 -21.49 14.35 -6.24
CA ASP A 217 -21.55 14.65 -7.67
C ASP A 217 -20.19 14.59 -8.36
N ARG A 218 -19.09 14.73 -7.60
CA ARG A 218 -17.70 14.60 -8.06
C ARG A 218 -17.04 13.27 -7.73
N THR A 219 -17.73 12.39 -7.01
CA THR A 219 -17.19 11.09 -6.58
C THR A 219 -18.11 9.95 -6.96
N VAL A 220 -19.04 9.57 -6.08
CA VAL A 220 -19.90 8.40 -6.24
C VAL A 220 -20.80 8.51 -7.47
N GLN A 221 -21.34 9.69 -7.79
CA GLN A 221 -22.22 9.84 -8.96
C GLN A 221 -21.45 9.68 -10.27
N VAL A 222 -20.20 10.17 -10.35
CA VAL A 222 -19.34 9.98 -11.53
C VAL A 222 -19.03 8.50 -11.71
N LEU A 223 -18.70 7.82 -10.62
CA LEU A 223 -18.42 6.39 -10.62
C LEU A 223 -19.64 5.58 -11.06
N VAL A 224 -20.81 5.83 -10.46
CA VAL A 224 -22.07 5.15 -10.80
C VAL A 224 -22.40 5.35 -12.28
N LYS A 225 -22.40 6.58 -12.79
CA LYS A 225 -22.66 6.86 -14.22
C LYS A 225 -21.68 6.13 -15.15
N SER A 226 -20.41 6.01 -14.75
CA SER A 226 -19.40 5.29 -15.52
C SER A 226 -19.66 3.79 -15.52
N ILE A 227 -20.04 3.21 -14.39
CA ILE A 227 -20.42 1.81 -14.25
C ILE A 227 -21.67 1.50 -15.07
N GLU A 228 -22.70 2.34 -14.96
CA GLU A 228 -23.95 2.20 -15.71
C GLU A 228 -23.69 2.20 -17.22
N LYS A 229 -22.81 3.08 -17.69
CA LYS A 229 -22.41 3.15 -19.10
C LYS A 229 -21.66 1.90 -19.57
N LEU A 230 -20.83 1.30 -18.73
CA LEU A 230 -19.97 0.16 -19.10
C LEU A 230 -20.63 -1.21 -18.91
N PHE A 231 -21.44 -1.35 -17.86
CA PHE A 231 -21.97 -2.64 -17.39
C PHE A 231 -23.50 -2.65 -17.24
N GLY A 232 -24.15 -1.49 -17.30
CA GLY A 232 -25.60 -1.33 -17.11
C GLY A 232 -26.01 -1.07 -15.66
N ALA A 233 -27.12 -0.36 -15.48
CA ALA A 233 -27.59 0.08 -14.17
C ALA A 233 -28.01 -1.08 -13.24
N GLN A 234 -28.46 -2.19 -13.81
CA GLN A 234 -28.82 -3.40 -13.06
C GLN A 234 -27.65 -4.01 -12.28
N CYS A 235 -26.40 -3.73 -12.69
CA CYS A 235 -25.21 -4.21 -12.01
C CYS A 235 -24.90 -3.40 -10.73
N VAL A 236 -25.44 -2.20 -10.56
CA VAL A 236 -25.12 -1.34 -9.41
C VAL A 236 -25.96 -1.74 -8.20
N LYS A 237 -25.29 -1.99 -7.07
CA LYS A 237 -25.89 -2.21 -5.76
C LYS A 237 -25.29 -1.24 -4.76
N HIS A 238 -26.08 -0.81 -3.80
CA HIS A 238 -25.64 0.06 -2.72
C HIS A 238 -25.67 -0.73 -1.41
N ALA A 239 -24.65 -0.55 -0.58
CA ALA A 239 -24.56 -1.20 0.72
C ALA A 239 -24.00 -0.25 1.78
N ILE A 240 -24.40 -0.46 3.03
CA ILE A 240 -23.77 0.14 4.20
C ILE A 240 -22.78 -0.90 4.74
N LEU A 241 -21.49 -0.69 4.51
CA LEU A 241 -20.48 -1.70 4.84
C LEU A 241 -20.33 -1.86 6.36
N GLY A 242 -20.46 -0.77 7.11
CA GLY A 242 -20.41 -0.77 8.57
C GLY A 242 -21.48 -1.67 9.20
N ASP A 243 -22.71 -1.67 8.67
CA ASP A 243 -23.79 -2.54 9.17
C ASP A 243 -23.48 -4.00 8.86
N HIS A 244 -23.05 -4.30 7.62
CA HIS A 244 -22.65 -5.66 7.25
C HIS A 244 -21.50 -6.19 8.11
N VAL A 245 -20.49 -5.36 8.39
CA VAL A 245 -19.38 -5.72 9.27
C VAL A 245 -19.85 -5.95 10.70
N LYS A 246 -20.71 -5.06 11.23
CA LYS A 246 -21.28 -5.19 12.58
C LYS A 246 -22.04 -6.52 12.73
N ASP A 247 -22.84 -6.88 11.73
CA ASP A 247 -23.72 -8.06 11.81
C ASP A 247 -22.97 -9.38 11.56
N LYS A 248 -21.87 -9.36 10.81
CA LYS A 248 -21.18 -10.58 10.35
C LYS A 248 -19.81 -10.82 10.98
N VAL A 249 -19.35 -9.92 11.86
CA VAL A 249 -18.05 -10.02 12.54
C VAL A 249 -18.25 -9.94 14.07
N PRO A 250 -18.80 -10.98 14.70
CA PRO A 250 -19.15 -10.95 16.13
C PRO A 250 -17.95 -10.69 17.06
N SER A 251 -16.75 -11.13 16.69
CA SER A 251 -15.53 -10.88 17.49
C SER A 251 -15.20 -9.40 17.62
N LEU A 252 -15.76 -8.55 16.75
CA LEU A 252 -15.54 -7.11 16.75
C LEU A 252 -16.07 -6.42 18.02
N GLN A 253 -17.04 -7.03 18.72
CA GLN A 253 -17.65 -6.46 19.93
C GLN A 253 -16.60 -6.10 20.99
N HIS A 254 -15.50 -6.84 21.10
CA HIS A 254 -14.37 -6.56 22.00
C HIS A 254 -13.71 -5.19 21.78
N PHE A 255 -13.89 -4.61 20.59
CA PHE A 255 -13.31 -3.33 20.18
C PHE A 255 -14.33 -2.20 20.10
N MET A 256 -15.63 -2.51 20.18
CA MET A 256 -16.72 -1.53 20.04
C MET A 256 -16.77 -0.52 21.20
N ASP A 257 -16.48 -0.97 22.43
CA ASP A 257 -16.54 -0.11 23.64
C ASP A 257 -15.30 0.77 23.81
N LYS A 258 -14.16 0.33 23.26
CA LYS A 258 -12.88 1.07 23.29
C LYS A 258 -12.81 2.18 22.23
N GLY A 259 -13.76 2.23 21.29
CA GLY A 259 -13.79 3.19 20.19
C GLY A 259 -14.35 4.57 20.52
N LYS A 260 -14.48 4.96 21.80
CA LYS A 260 -15.07 6.25 22.20
C LYS A 260 -14.05 7.38 22.43
N GLU A 261 -12.78 7.09 22.65
CA GLU A 261 -11.81 8.14 23.06
C GLU A 261 -11.18 8.90 21.89
N ASP A 262 -11.21 8.37 20.65
CA ASP A 262 -10.56 8.98 19.47
C ASP A 262 -11.50 9.12 18.24
N GLN A 263 -12.82 9.29 18.41
CA GLN A 263 -13.72 9.43 17.26
C GLN A 263 -13.50 10.76 16.52
N VAL A 264 -12.69 10.69 15.47
CA VAL A 264 -12.59 11.73 14.44
C VAL A 264 -13.78 11.57 13.48
N GLY A 265 -14.92 12.21 13.79
CA GLY A 265 -16.06 12.41 12.88
C GLY A 265 -17.04 11.24 12.72
N ASP A 266 -17.88 11.32 11.68
CA ASP A 266 -19.02 10.42 11.35
C ASP A 266 -18.61 8.99 10.89
N ILE A 267 -17.48 8.45 11.38
CA ILE A 267 -17.04 7.09 11.03
C ILE A 267 -17.97 6.07 11.69
N PRO A 268 -18.57 5.11 10.94
CA PRO A 268 -19.39 4.07 11.54
C PRO A 268 -18.62 3.31 12.65
N PRO A 269 -19.22 3.09 13.84
CA PRO A 269 -18.52 2.50 14.98
C PRO A 269 -17.86 1.15 14.69
N SER A 270 -18.48 0.31 13.86
CA SER A 270 -17.91 -0.97 13.42
C SER A 270 -16.67 -0.80 12.54
N LEU A 271 -16.63 0.20 11.66
CA LEU A 271 -15.44 0.48 10.85
C LEU A 271 -14.31 1.07 11.70
N ALA A 272 -14.64 1.90 12.70
CA ALA A 272 -13.67 2.39 13.68
C ALA A 272 -13.09 1.24 14.52
N ALA A 273 -13.94 0.37 15.07
CA ALA A 273 -13.53 -0.82 15.81
C ALA A 273 -12.66 -1.74 14.94
N LEU A 274 -13.00 -1.90 13.66
CA LEU A 274 -12.22 -2.71 12.73
C LEU A 274 -10.82 -2.10 12.51
N SER A 275 -10.75 -0.78 12.31
CA SER A 275 -9.46 -0.09 12.23
C SER A 275 -8.63 -0.29 13.50
N SER A 276 -9.24 -0.26 14.69
CA SER A 276 -8.55 -0.46 15.95
C SER A 276 -7.99 -1.88 16.07
N ALA A 277 -8.78 -2.91 15.74
CA ALA A 277 -8.32 -4.29 15.72
C ALA A 277 -7.16 -4.51 14.73
N MET A 278 -7.26 -3.95 13.52
CA MET A 278 -6.18 -4.04 12.51
C MET A 278 -4.90 -3.35 12.99
N ARG A 279 -5.00 -2.15 13.56
CA ARG A 279 -3.84 -1.40 14.09
C ARG A 279 -3.19 -2.12 15.28
N LEU A 280 -3.98 -2.76 16.14
CA LEU A 280 -3.45 -3.54 17.26
C LEU A 280 -2.64 -4.74 16.77
N LEU A 281 -3.18 -5.53 15.83
CA LEU A 281 -2.44 -6.65 15.25
C LEU A 281 -1.17 -6.18 14.54
N GLN A 282 -1.27 -5.10 13.76
CA GLN A 282 -0.12 -4.50 13.07
C GLN A 282 0.99 -4.11 14.05
N ARG A 283 0.65 -3.44 15.17
CA ARG A 283 1.62 -3.07 16.22
C ARG A 283 2.30 -4.29 16.82
N TYR A 284 1.52 -5.32 17.14
CA TYR A 284 2.03 -6.54 17.75
C TYR A 284 2.97 -7.31 16.82
N GLU A 285 2.61 -7.46 15.54
CA GLU A 285 3.47 -8.14 14.56
C GLU A 285 4.75 -7.37 14.28
N PHE A 286 4.66 -6.03 14.16
CA PHE A 286 5.84 -5.18 14.03
C PHE A 286 6.80 -5.36 15.22
N LYS A 287 6.27 -5.34 16.45
CA LYS A 287 7.04 -5.58 17.67
C LYS A 287 7.77 -6.91 17.62
N ASN A 288 7.08 -8.00 17.26
CA ASN A 288 7.67 -9.34 17.26
C ASN A 288 8.90 -9.46 16.36
N TYR A 289 8.94 -8.69 15.27
CA TYR A 289 10.07 -8.70 14.34
C TYR A 289 11.16 -7.70 14.70
N HIS A 290 10.77 -6.49 15.12
CA HIS A 290 11.71 -5.37 15.17
C HIS A 290 12.10 -4.93 16.58
N ALA A 291 11.41 -5.37 17.64
CA ALA A 291 11.66 -4.89 19.00
C ALA A 291 13.10 -5.10 19.47
N LYS A 292 13.70 -6.26 19.15
CA LYS A 292 15.09 -6.55 19.51
C LYS A 292 16.05 -5.55 18.87
N TRP A 293 15.86 -5.24 17.59
CA TRP A 293 16.71 -4.30 16.86
C TRP A 293 16.49 -2.87 17.36
N VAL A 294 15.23 -2.42 17.44
CA VAL A 294 14.88 -1.07 17.91
C VAL A 294 15.43 -0.81 19.31
N THR A 295 15.27 -1.75 20.24
CA THR A 295 15.74 -1.59 21.63
C THR A 295 17.27 -1.61 21.72
N LYS A 296 17.94 -2.44 20.91
CA LYS A 296 19.40 -2.58 20.95
C LYS A 296 20.11 -1.40 20.27
N VAL A 297 19.61 -0.96 19.12
CA VAL A 297 20.28 0.04 18.28
C VAL A 297 19.85 1.45 18.65
N ASN A 298 18.65 1.62 19.22
CA ASN A 298 18.02 2.92 19.49
C ASN A 298 18.11 3.87 18.28
N PRO A 299 17.46 3.51 17.15
CA PRO A 299 17.61 4.21 15.88
C PRO A 299 17.08 5.65 15.92
N ASP A 300 17.66 6.53 15.13
CA ASP A 300 17.11 7.87 14.93
C ASP A 300 15.91 7.84 13.97
N PHE A 301 14.71 8.07 14.52
CA PHE A 301 13.46 8.10 13.76
C PHE A 301 12.95 9.53 13.54
N GLY A 302 12.23 9.74 12.44
CA GLY A 302 11.49 10.97 12.18
C GLY A 302 10.41 11.28 13.24
N PRO A 303 10.04 12.57 13.40
CA PRO A 303 8.91 12.96 14.24
C PRO A 303 7.61 12.27 13.81
N GLY A 304 6.80 11.82 14.77
CA GLY A 304 5.58 11.05 14.55
C GLY A 304 5.82 9.54 14.30
N ILE A 305 6.92 9.18 13.62
CA ILE A 305 7.34 7.78 13.44
C ILE A 305 7.89 7.21 14.74
N SER A 306 8.74 7.98 15.41
CA SER A 306 9.36 7.57 16.68
C SER A 306 8.31 7.15 17.70
N GLU A 307 7.29 7.98 17.92
CA GLU A 307 6.20 7.74 18.85
C GLU A 307 5.43 6.46 18.47
N ARG A 308 5.07 6.30 17.19
CA ARG A 308 4.36 5.11 16.69
C ARG A 308 5.16 3.82 16.87
N ILE A 309 6.46 3.86 16.60
CA ILE A 309 7.34 2.71 16.76
C ILE A 309 7.45 2.35 18.24
N TRP A 310 7.73 3.32 19.11
CA TRP A 310 7.86 3.06 20.54
C TRP A 310 6.54 2.60 21.18
N ASP A 311 5.40 3.10 20.72
CA ASP A 311 4.08 2.58 21.11
C ASP A 311 3.90 1.12 20.66
N ALA A 312 4.32 0.77 19.45
CA ALA A 312 4.31 -0.61 18.99
C ALA A 312 5.24 -1.50 19.84
N ILE A 313 6.45 -1.04 20.17
CA ILE A 313 7.39 -1.79 21.01
C ILE A 313 6.81 -2.05 22.41
N LYS A 314 6.08 -1.08 22.98
CA LYS A 314 5.43 -1.19 24.29
C LYS A 314 4.12 -1.99 24.25
N ALA A 315 3.56 -2.26 23.07
CA ALA A 315 2.27 -2.95 22.95
C ALA A 315 2.28 -4.32 23.64
N THR A 316 1.19 -4.65 24.34
CA THR A 316 0.99 -5.96 24.96
C THR A 316 0.40 -6.95 23.94
N GLY A 317 0.50 -8.25 24.23
CA GLY A 317 -0.16 -9.30 23.42
C GLY A 317 -1.65 -9.47 23.74
N GLU A 318 -2.25 -8.55 24.47
CA GLU A 318 -3.67 -8.63 24.84
C GLU A 318 -4.57 -8.45 23.62
N ASN A 319 -5.63 -9.25 23.51
CA ASN A 319 -6.63 -9.21 22.44
C ASN A 319 -6.12 -9.58 21.04
N ILE A 320 -4.93 -10.17 20.90
CA ILE A 320 -4.39 -10.60 19.60
C ILE A 320 -5.19 -11.76 19.02
N ASP A 321 -5.64 -12.70 19.84
CA ASP A 321 -6.56 -13.78 19.40
C ASP A 321 -7.89 -13.21 18.88
N SER A 322 -8.41 -12.17 19.52
CA SER A 322 -9.60 -11.44 19.05
C SER A 322 -9.33 -10.75 17.71
N CYS A 323 -8.13 -10.19 17.49
CA CYS A 323 -7.76 -9.59 16.20
C CYS A 323 -7.72 -10.64 15.07
N HIS A 324 -7.17 -11.83 15.34
CA HIS A 324 -7.17 -12.93 14.37
C HIS A 324 -8.59 -13.44 14.06
N SER A 325 -9.45 -13.50 15.07
CA SER A 325 -10.86 -13.87 14.92
C SER A 325 -11.61 -12.84 14.06
N VAL A 326 -11.47 -11.54 14.36
CA VAL A 326 -12.01 -10.43 13.56
C VAL A 326 -11.56 -10.54 12.10
N ARG A 327 -10.27 -10.81 11.85
CA ARG A 327 -9.74 -10.94 10.48
C ARG A 327 -10.40 -12.10 9.72
N THR A 328 -10.54 -13.24 10.38
CA THR A 328 -11.11 -14.46 9.79
C THR A 328 -12.59 -14.26 9.45
N GLU A 329 -13.36 -13.74 10.41
CA GLU A 329 -14.77 -13.42 10.25
C GLU A 329 -14.99 -12.35 9.19
N LEU A 330 -14.20 -11.26 9.18
CA LEU A 330 -14.29 -10.22 8.16
C LEU A 330 -14.05 -10.80 6.76
N ARG A 331 -13.06 -11.69 6.60
CA ARG A 331 -12.80 -12.34 5.31
C ARG A 331 -14.02 -13.13 4.85
N ALA A 332 -14.62 -13.92 5.74
CA ALA A 332 -15.84 -14.67 5.45
C ALA A 332 -17.01 -13.74 5.10
N ALA A 333 -17.22 -12.67 5.87
CA ALA A 333 -18.27 -11.69 5.65
C ALA A 333 -18.14 -10.99 4.29
N LEU A 334 -16.92 -10.56 3.91
CA LEU A 334 -16.67 -9.92 2.62
C LEU A 334 -16.77 -10.92 1.45
N THR A 335 -16.35 -12.17 1.66
CA THR A 335 -16.49 -13.23 0.64
C THR A 335 -17.96 -13.52 0.36
N ALA A 336 -18.79 -13.61 1.41
CA ALA A 336 -20.22 -13.80 1.27
C ALA A 336 -20.91 -12.60 0.59
N LEU A 337 -20.46 -11.37 0.88
CA LEU A 337 -20.97 -10.15 0.26
C LEU A 337 -20.64 -10.08 -1.25
N LEU A 338 -19.43 -10.49 -1.62
CA LEU A 338 -18.92 -10.38 -3.00
C LEU A 338 -19.34 -11.57 -3.88
N GLY A 339 -19.53 -12.76 -3.32
CA GLY A 339 -19.73 -13.97 -4.12
C GLY A 339 -18.57 -14.20 -5.11
N VAL A 340 -18.87 -14.76 -6.29
CA VAL A 340 -17.85 -15.20 -7.27
C VAL A 340 -17.49 -14.11 -8.29
N THR A 341 -18.42 -13.18 -8.61
CA THR A 341 -18.27 -12.24 -9.73
C THR A 341 -18.65 -10.80 -9.39
N SER A 342 -18.71 -10.44 -8.10
CA SER A 342 -18.99 -9.05 -7.69
C SER A 342 -17.71 -8.29 -7.37
N ILE A 343 -17.78 -6.96 -7.55
CA ILE A 343 -16.71 -6.02 -7.17
C ILE A 343 -17.30 -5.01 -6.19
N THR A 344 -16.61 -4.72 -5.08
CA THR A 344 -16.99 -3.61 -4.19
C THR A 344 -16.11 -2.40 -4.45
N PHE A 345 -16.73 -1.25 -4.64
CA PHE A 345 -16.09 0.05 -4.70
C PHE A 345 -16.26 0.77 -3.37
N ILE A 346 -15.12 1.23 -2.85
CA ILE A 346 -15.04 2.13 -1.72
C ILE A 346 -14.35 3.41 -2.20
N VAL A 347 -14.72 4.55 -1.63
CA VAL A 347 -13.95 5.77 -1.86
C VAL A 347 -12.56 5.60 -1.29
N LYS A 348 -11.59 6.14 -2.00
CA LYS A 348 -10.22 6.17 -1.54
C LYS A 348 -9.82 7.62 -1.32
N VAL A 349 -10.34 8.17 -0.24
CA VAL A 349 -10.07 9.54 0.18
C VAL A 349 -9.60 9.45 1.63
N LEU A 350 -8.29 9.36 1.83
CA LEU A 350 -7.73 10.22 2.85
C LEU A 350 -7.35 11.51 2.14
N LEU A 351 -7.70 12.61 2.78
CA LEU A 351 -7.51 13.94 2.27
C LEU A 351 -6.05 14.16 1.87
N VAL A 352 -5.82 14.68 0.66
CA VAL A 352 -4.59 15.39 0.30
C VAL A 352 -4.55 16.73 1.07
N LYS A 353 -4.77 16.70 2.39
CA LYS A 353 -4.82 17.89 3.26
C LYS A 353 -3.43 18.30 3.76
N TYR A 354 -2.47 17.40 3.71
CA TYR A 354 -1.16 17.66 4.31
C TYR A 354 -0.25 18.36 3.30
N ALA A 355 0.03 19.63 3.57
CA ALA A 355 1.06 20.38 2.89
C ALA A 355 2.43 19.74 3.13
N ALA A 356 3.26 19.70 2.09
CA ALA A 356 4.66 19.33 2.24
C ALA A 356 5.33 20.31 3.23
N GLY A 357 5.81 19.81 4.38
CA GLY A 357 6.46 20.62 5.42
C GLY A 357 5.60 21.06 6.61
N SER A 358 4.34 20.62 6.73
CA SER A 358 3.54 20.86 7.95
C SER A 358 4.04 19.99 9.12
N SER A 359 4.44 20.62 10.23
CA SER A 359 4.84 19.96 11.48
C SER A 359 3.67 19.36 12.28
N LYS A 360 2.41 19.67 11.90
CA LYS A 360 1.22 19.04 12.46
C LYS A 360 0.83 17.82 11.62
N GLN A 361 1.55 16.72 11.81
CA GLN A 361 1.22 15.41 11.25
C GLN A 361 1.33 14.37 12.37
N TYR A 362 0.34 14.35 13.26
CA TYR A 362 0.22 13.34 14.31
C TYR A 362 -0.79 12.28 13.87
#